data_AF-A0A4Q3TEK6-F1
#
_entry.id   AF-A0A4Q3TEK6-F1
#
_cell.length_a   1.000
_cell.length_b   1.000
_cell.length_c   1.000
_cell.angle_alpha   90.00
_cell.angle_beta   90.00
_cell.angle_gamma   90.00
#
_symmetry.space_group_name_H-M   'P 1'
#
loop_
_entity.id
_entity.type
_entity.pdbx_description
1 polymer ?
#
loop_
_entity_poly.entity_id
_entity_poly.type
_entity_poly.pdbx_seq_one_letter_code
_entity_poly.pdbx_strand_id
1 'polypeptide(L)'
;KQACSDGPNGGKGQVVTDAACPDRLDPSRTFLGFKQENWLYDGLARSQARWNILGQDLVMAGLRFGNGDAETRYWTDTWDGYPVARDRMTEALATLKPRNPVVLSGDYHSFWTNDVKRVSADPSSATVATEFVGTSISSSGPPYDSLMANMPNNPQIKFFDSRVRGYMSMDITPRLMTTRYQAISDVRDPRASLSTLNTWVVEDGRPGAQLA
;
A
#
# COMPACT_ATOMS: atom_id res chain seq x y z
N LYS A 1 -18.21 2.80 2.90
CA LYS A 1 -18.34 4.26 2.72
C LYS A 1 -17.08 4.91 3.25
N GLN A 2 -16.43 5.77 2.46
CA GLN A 2 -15.23 6.51 2.89
C GLN A 2 -15.49 7.28 4.19
N ALA A 3 -14.43 7.50 4.96
CA ALA A 3 -14.52 8.21 6.24
C ALA A 3 -14.97 9.65 6.00
N CYS A 4 -15.88 10.17 6.82
CA CYS A 4 -16.30 11.58 6.80
C CYS A 4 -16.79 12.05 5.42
N SER A 5 -17.55 11.18 4.76
CA SER A 5 -18.05 11.38 3.39
C SER A 5 -19.30 12.27 3.28
N ASP A 6 -19.88 12.67 4.42
CA ASP A 6 -21.07 13.53 4.49
C ASP A 6 -20.76 15.03 4.37
N GLY A 7 -19.49 15.41 4.23
CA GLY A 7 -19.06 16.78 3.98
C GLY A 7 -19.21 17.25 2.53
N PRO A 8 -18.82 18.51 2.22
CA PRO A 8 -19.01 19.12 0.90
C PRO A 8 -18.33 18.40 -0.27
N ASN A 9 -17.33 17.52 -0.02
CA ASN A 9 -16.75 16.67 -1.07
C ASN A 9 -17.41 15.28 -1.22
N GLY A 10 -18.63 15.09 -0.70
CA GLY A 10 -19.62 14.07 -1.11
C GLY A 10 -19.06 12.73 -1.57
N GLY A 11 -18.52 11.93 -0.65
CA GLY A 11 -18.04 10.57 -0.94
C GLY A 11 -16.79 10.44 -1.81
N LYS A 12 -16.01 11.52 -2.00
CA LYS A 12 -14.66 11.49 -2.59
C LYS A 12 -13.58 11.48 -1.51
N GLY A 13 -12.40 10.94 -1.86
CA GLY A 13 -11.21 10.98 -1.02
C GLY A 13 -10.82 12.41 -0.64
N GLN A 14 -10.39 12.60 0.60
CA GLN A 14 -9.99 13.88 1.18
C GLN A 14 -8.73 13.71 2.03
N VAL A 15 -7.94 14.78 2.14
CA VAL A 15 -6.82 14.84 3.09
C VAL A 15 -7.29 15.48 4.39
N VAL A 16 -7.31 14.71 5.47
CA VAL A 16 -7.91 15.12 6.77
C VAL A 16 -6.99 14.80 7.94
N THR A 17 -7.13 15.53 9.05
CA THR A 17 -6.58 15.13 10.37
C THR A 17 -7.58 14.22 11.08
N ASP A 18 -7.15 13.52 12.14
CA ASP A 18 -8.07 12.75 12.98
C ASP A 18 -9.11 13.64 13.67
N ALA A 19 -8.70 14.85 14.10
CA ALA A 19 -9.62 15.82 14.71
C ALA A 19 -10.72 16.29 13.75
N ALA A 20 -10.39 16.46 12.47
CA ALA A 20 -11.36 16.84 11.44
C ALA A 20 -12.22 15.65 10.97
N CYS A 21 -11.80 14.42 11.23
CA CYS A 21 -12.46 13.22 10.76
C CYS A 21 -12.41 12.06 11.79
N PRO A 22 -13.19 12.16 12.89
CA PRO A 22 -13.20 11.17 13.95
C PRO A 22 -13.68 9.78 13.47
N ASP A 23 -14.49 9.71 12.40
CA ASP A 23 -14.93 8.45 11.79
C ASP A 23 -13.75 7.54 11.39
N ARG A 24 -12.55 8.06 11.12
CA ARG A 24 -11.39 7.20 10.82
C ARG A 24 -11.06 6.26 11.98
N LEU A 25 -11.28 6.72 13.21
CA LEU A 25 -10.94 5.99 14.43
C LEU A 25 -12.11 5.15 14.98
N ASP A 26 -13.26 5.14 14.30
CA ASP A 26 -14.41 4.31 14.70
C ASP A 26 -14.08 2.81 14.51
N PRO A 27 -14.06 2.01 15.58
CA PRO A 27 -13.73 0.58 15.51
C PRO A 27 -14.76 -0.25 14.74
N SER A 28 -15.99 0.25 14.58
CA SER A 28 -17.04 -0.43 13.81
C SER A 28 -16.83 -0.35 12.30
N ARG A 29 -15.92 0.53 11.83
CA ARG A 29 -15.63 0.67 10.41
C ARG A 29 -14.67 -0.40 9.92
N THR A 30 -14.91 -0.79 8.69
CA THR A 30 -14.20 -1.86 7.99
C THR A 30 -14.08 -1.49 6.52
N PHE A 31 -12.93 -1.80 5.92
CA PHE A 31 -12.68 -1.63 4.49
C PHE A 31 -13.31 -2.77 3.68
N LEU A 32 -13.10 -4.02 4.11
CA LEU A 32 -13.55 -5.23 3.42
C LEU A 32 -14.98 -5.65 3.82
N GLY A 33 -15.46 -5.22 4.99
CA GLY A 33 -16.58 -5.85 5.67
C GLY A 33 -16.13 -7.01 6.56
N PHE A 34 -16.70 -7.12 7.77
CA PHE A 34 -16.29 -8.13 8.76
C PHE A 34 -16.38 -9.58 8.24
N LYS A 35 -17.33 -9.88 7.35
CA LYS A 35 -17.42 -11.22 6.74
C LYS A 35 -16.21 -11.54 5.87
N GLN A 36 -15.74 -10.57 5.07
CA GLN A 36 -14.58 -10.74 4.21
C GLN A 36 -13.27 -10.70 5.01
N GLU A 37 -13.17 -9.85 6.05
CA GLU A 37 -12.04 -9.88 6.99
C GLU A 37 -11.89 -11.28 7.61
N ASN A 38 -12.95 -11.84 8.18
CA ASN A 38 -12.91 -13.18 8.80
C ASN A 38 -12.55 -14.28 7.79
N TRP A 39 -13.16 -14.26 6.60
CA TRP A 39 -12.83 -15.21 5.54
C TRP A 39 -11.34 -15.15 5.14
N LEU A 40 -10.78 -13.93 5.04
CA LEU A 40 -9.38 -13.73 4.70
C LEU A 40 -8.47 -14.27 5.81
N TYR A 41 -8.76 -13.93 7.08
CA TYR A 41 -7.97 -14.39 8.22
C TYR A 41 -7.98 -15.92 8.35
N ASP A 42 -9.14 -16.53 8.18
CA ASP A 42 -9.32 -17.99 8.13
C ASP A 42 -8.49 -18.64 7.02
N GLY A 43 -8.45 -18.01 5.83
CA GLY A 43 -7.64 -18.45 4.71
C GLY A 43 -6.14 -18.38 5.02
N LEU A 44 -5.69 -17.25 5.57
CA LEU A 44 -4.30 -17.05 5.97
C LEU A 44 -3.85 -18.04 7.05
N ALA A 45 -4.71 -18.31 8.04
CA ALA A 45 -4.44 -19.24 9.13
C ALA A 45 -4.25 -20.70 8.65
N ARG A 46 -4.94 -21.10 7.58
CA ARG A 46 -4.86 -22.46 7.03
C ARG A 46 -3.82 -22.62 5.92
N SER A 47 -3.30 -21.52 5.39
CA SER A 47 -2.43 -21.55 4.21
C SER A 47 -1.15 -22.32 4.47
N GLN A 48 -0.85 -23.29 3.59
CA GLN A 48 0.43 -23.99 3.52
C GLN A 48 1.29 -23.49 2.34
N ALA A 49 0.84 -22.43 1.66
CA ALA A 49 1.54 -21.86 0.52
C ALA A 49 2.86 -21.21 0.95
N ARG A 50 3.84 -21.21 0.05
CA ARG A 50 5.12 -20.52 0.25
C ARG A 50 5.00 -19.00 0.14
N TRP A 51 4.06 -18.52 -0.67
CA TRP A 51 3.77 -17.10 -0.87
C TRP A 51 2.28 -16.87 -0.65
N ASN A 52 1.94 -15.87 0.15
CA ASN A 52 0.57 -15.46 0.41
C ASN A 52 0.38 -14.06 -0.16
N ILE A 53 -0.22 -13.99 -1.36
CA ILE A 53 -0.35 -12.74 -2.13
C ILE A 53 -1.78 -12.22 -2.01
N LEU A 54 -1.94 -11.02 -1.48
CA LEU A 54 -3.19 -10.28 -1.40
C LEU A 54 -3.25 -9.24 -2.52
N GLY A 55 -4.05 -9.51 -3.56
CA GLY A 55 -4.41 -8.50 -4.55
C GLY A 55 -5.58 -7.66 -4.06
N GLN A 56 -5.42 -6.34 -4.04
CA GLN A 56 -6.45 -5.39 -3.60
C GLN A 56 -6.20 -4.00 -4.21
N ASP A 57 -7.10 -3.06 -3.99
CA ASP A 57 -7.13 -1.81 -4.75
C ASP A 57 -6.19 -0.71 -4.20
N LEU A 58 -6.12 -0.52 -2.88
CA LEU A 58 -5.63 0.73 -2.26
C LEU A 58 -4.32 0.56 -1.48
N VAL A 59 -3.50 1.61 -1.42
CA VAL A 59 -2.24 1.56 -0.66
C VAL A 59 -2.48 1.26 0.83
N MET A 60 -1.82 0.24 1.36
CA MET A 60 -1.97 -0.31 2.70
C MET A 60 -0.96 0.26 3.70
N ALA A 61 0.32 0.39 3.32
CA ALA A 61 1.39 0.78 4.25
C ALA A 61 1.16 2.17 4.90
N GLY A 62 0.38 3.02 4.23
CA GLY A 62 -0.01 4.34 4.69
C GLY A 62 0.97 5.43 4.28
N LEU A 63 0.43 6.64 4.15
CA LEU A 63 1.15 7.86 3.84
C LEU A 63 0.68 8.99 4.74
N ARG A 64 1.57 9.43 5.62
CA ARG A 64 1.37 10.61 6.47
C ARG A 64 1.79 11.87 5.73
N PHE A 65 0.91 12.86 5.72
CA PHE A 65 1.21 14.20 5.21
C PHE A 65 1.47 15.18 6.36
N GLY A 66 2.34 16.18 6.14
CA GLY A 66 2.68 17.19 7.15
C GLY A 66 3.88 16.82 8.02
N ASN A 67 4.27 17.71 8.94
CA ASN A 67 5.58 17.69 9.64
C ASN A 67 5.50 17.38 11.15
N GLY A 68 4.48 16.66 11.64
CA GLY A 68 4.37 16.28 13.06
C GLY A 68 2.96 15.85 13.49
N ASP A 69 2.83 15.36 14.73
CA ASP A 69 1.66 14.61 15.20
C ASP A 69 0.33 15.39 15.15
N ALA A 70 0.32 16.65 15.60
CA ALA A 70 -0.92 17.46 15.64
C ALA A 70 -1.43 17.89 14.25
N GLU A 71 -0.56 17.90 13.24
CA GLU A 71 -0.84 18.33 11.86
C GLU A 71 -0.78 17.15 10.87
N THR A 72 -0.67 15.92 11.40
CA THR A 72 -0.60 14.74 10.54
C THR A 72 -1.93 14.56 9.84
N ARG A 73 -1.86 14.55 8.51
CA ARG A 73 -3.01 14.40 7.64
C ARG A 73 -2.92 13.11 6.84
N TYR A 74 -4.07 12.64 6.41
CA TYR A 74 -4.25 11.32 5.83
C TYR A 74 -5.25 11.37 4.68
N TRP A 75 -4.98 10.61 3.63
CA TRP A 75 -5.90 10.48 2.50
C TRP A 75 -6.97 9.42 2.81
N THR A 76 -8.24 9.81 2.83
CA THR A 76 -9.35 8.94 3.28
C THR A 76 -9.74 7.83 2.30
N ASP A 77 -9.31 7.94 1.04
CA ASP A 77 -9.50 6.91 0.00
C ASP A 77 -8.31 5.95 -0.12
N THR A 78 -7.80 5.52 1.03
CA THR A 78 -6.78 4.47 1.16
C THR A 78 -7.05 3.67 2.42
N TRP A 79 -6.18 2.73 2.79
CA TRP A 79 -6.22 2.14 4.13
C TRP A 79 -6.04 3.16 5.26
N ASP A 80 -5.47 4.34 5.00
CA ASP A 80 -5.43 5.42 5.99
C ASP A 80 -6.82 5.98 6.31
N GLY A 81 -7.84 5.77 5.46
CA GLY A 81 -9.25 6.06 5.78
C GLY A 81 -9.90 5.07 6.75
N TYR A 82 -9.21 3.95 7.02
CA TYR A 82 -9.68 2.84 7.86
C TYR A 82 -8.56 2.31 8.77
N PRO A 83 -7.88 3.16 9.57
CA PRO A 83 -6.70 2.77 10.33
C PRO A 83 -7.00 1.63 11.30
N VAL A 84 -8.17 1.60 11.95
CA VAL A 84 -8.53 0.50 12.87
C VAL A 84 -8.72 -0.84 12.12
N ALA A 85 -9.23 -0.81 10.88
CA ALA A 85 -9.31 -2.00 10.04
C ALA A 85 -7.93 -2.45 9.55
N ARG A 86 -7.05 -1.49 9.23
CA ARG A 86 -5.63 -1.79 8.94
C ARG A 86 -4.97 -2.48 10.12
N ASP A 87 -5.16 -1.96 11.33
CA ASP A 87 -4.55 -2.52 12.55
C ASP A 87 -5.03 -3.96 12.79
N ARG A 88 -6.31 -4.27 12.55
CA ARG A 88 -6.80 -5.66 12.60
C ARG A 88 -6.10 -6.54 11.55
N MET A 89 -5.96 -6.06 10.32
CA MET A 89 -5.28 -6.80 9.25
C MET A 89 -3.80 -7.05 9.57
N THR A 90 -3.07 -6.02 9.99
CA THR A 90 -1.64 -6.13 10.30
C THR A 90 -1.38 -6.94 11.57
N GLU A 91 -2.27 -6.86 12.56
CA GLU A 91 -2.22 -7.72 13.75
C GLU A 91 -2.51 -9.18 13.41
N ALA A 92 -3.48 -9.45 12.52
CA ALA A 92 -3.74 -10.79 12.01
C ALA A 92 -2.51 -11.37 11.29
N LEU A 93 -1.84 -10.59 10.44
CA LEU A 93 -0.58 -11.02 9.80
C LEU A 93 0.53 -11.29 10.83
N ALA A 94 0.68 -10.44 11.84
CA ALA A 94 1.66 -10.63 12.92
C ALA A 94 1.38 -11.87 13.77
N THR A 95 0.11 -12.21 13.97
CA THR A 95 -0.34 -13.32 14.81
C THR A 95 -0.32 -14.65 14.06
N LEU A 96 -0.98 -14.70 12.90
CA LEU A 96 -1.11 -15.90 12.08
C LEU A 96 0.20 -16.30 11.39
N LYS A 97 1.08 -15.31 11.15
CA LYS A 97 2.39 -15.50 10.49
C LYS A 97 2.31 -16.34 9.20
N PRO A 98 1.40 -16.03 8.26
CA PRO A 98 1.39 -16.71 6.97
C PRO A 98 2.72 -16.49 6.27
N ARG A 99 3.19 -17.49 5.53
CA ARG A 99 4.52 -17.43 4.91
C ARG A 99 4.55 -16.40 3.78
N ASN A 100 5.52 -15.49 3.83
CA ASN A 100 5.77 -14.42 2.86
C ASN A 100 4.51 -13.66 2.41
N PRO A 101 3.91 -12.86 3.29
CA PRO A 101 2.77 -12.02 2.92
C PRO A 101 3.23 -10.91 1.99
N VAL A 102 2.58 -10.81 0.82
CA VAL A 102 2.81 -9.75 -0.16
C VAL A 102 1.48 -9.11 -0.52
N VAL A 103 1.42 -7.78 -0.49
CA VAL A 103 0.24 -6.99 -0.88
C VAL A 103 0.51 -6.37 -2.24
N LEU A 104 -0.45 -6.53 -3.16
CA LEU A 104 -0.45 -5.86 -4.45
C LEU A 104 -1.55 -4.80 -4.45
N SER A 105 -1.19 -3.59 -4.85
CA SER A 105 -2.07 -2.41 -4.80
C SER A 105 -1.99 -1.59 -6.08
N GLY A 106 -2.93 -0.67 -6.26
CA GLY A 106 -2.94 0.30 -7.36
C GLY A 106 -3.48 1.65 -6.90
N ASP A 107 -4.47 2.17 -7.64
CA ASP A 107 -5.24 3.41 -7.39
C ASP A 107 -4.43 4.73 -7.45
N TYR A 108 -3.29 4.81 -6.76
CA TYR A 108 -2.45 6.00 -6.67
C TYR A 108 -1.75 6.42 -7.97
N HIS A 109 -1.92 5.67 -9.06
CA HIS A 109 -1.35 5.96 -10.39
C HIS A 109 0.17 6.22 -10.36
N SER A 110 0.88 5.49 -9.51
CA SER A 110 2.31 5.62 -9.27
C SER A 110 2.90 4.31 -8.75
N PHE A 111 4.20 4.09 -8.96
CA PHE A 111 4.88 2.92 -8.43
C PHE A 111 5.32 3.14 -6.99
N TRP A 112 5.14 2.14 -6.13
CA TRP A 112 5.62 2.20 -4.73
C TRP A 112 6.11 0.84 -4.25
N THR A 113 7.16 0.85 -3.43
CA THR A 113 7.59 -0.32 -2.67
C THR A 113 7.57 0.04 -1.19
N ASN A 114 6.78 -0.68 -0.39
CA ASN A 114 6.60 -0.37 1.02
C ASN A 114 6.85 -1.57 1.93
N ASP A 115 7.37 -1.29 3.12
CA ASP A 115 7.25 -2.17 4.27
C ASP A 115 5.88 -1.96 4.92
N VAL A 116 5.02 -2.98 4.96
CA VAL A 116 3.79 -2.91 5.76
C VAL A 116 4.15 -3.21 7.22
N LYS A 117 4.10 -2.19 8.07
CA LYS A 117 4.41 -2.28 9.50
C LYS A 117 3.22 -2.84 10.28
N ARG A 118 3.48 -3.63 11.33
CA ARG A 118 2.44 -4.09 12.28
C ARG A 118 1.69 -2.90 12.86
N VAL A 119 2.44 -1.93 13.40
CA VAL A 119 1.92 -0.63 13.84
C VAL A 119 2.33 0.41 12.81
N SER A 120 1.39 0.87 11.97
CA SER A 120 1.70 1.80 10.87
C SER A 120 2.30 3.14 11.35
N ALA A 121 1.90 3.61 12.54
CA ALA A 121 2.45 4.82 13.14
C ALA A 121 3.94 4.69 13.52
N ASP A 122 4.40 3.48 13.85
CA ASP A 122 5.74 3.23 14.38
C ASP A 122 6.63 2.57 13.33
N PRO A 123 7.62 3.30 12.76
CA PRO A 123 8.51 2.74 11.74
C PRO A 123 9.46 1.66 12.28
N SER A 124 9.66 1.61 13.61
CA SER A 124 10.47 0.58 14.27
C SER A 124 9.70 -0.72 14.49
N SER A 125 8.37 -0.69 14.35
CA SER A 125 7.53 -1.88 14.42
C SER A 125 7.92 -2.93 13.38
N ALA A 126 7.66 -4.20 13.68
CA ALA A 126 7.91 -5.30 12.77
C ALA A 126 7.24 -5.08 11.40
N THR A 127 7.97 -5.38 10.32
CA THR A 127 7.39 -5.51 8.97
C THR A 127 6.64 -6.84 8.89
N VAL A 128 5.35 -6.81 8.57
CA VAL A 128 4.48 -8.00 8.51
C VAL A 128 4.13 -8.41 7.08
N ALA A 129 4.31 -7.52 6.11
CA ALA A 129 4.19 -7.81 4.68
C ALA A 129 5.08 -6.87 3.86
N THR A 130 5.36 -7.26 2.62
CA THR A 130 5.87 -6.36 1.59
C THR A 130 4.69 -5.87 0.76
N GLU A 131 4.62 -4.58 0.45
CA GLU A 131 3.63 -4.04 -0.50
C GLU A 131 4.31 -3.54 -1.77
N PHE A 132 3.78 -3.96 -2.91
CA PHE A 132 4.11 -3.44 -4.23
C PHE A 132 2.89 -2.77 -4.84
N VAL A 133 3.03 -1.50 -5.18
CA VAL A 133 1.95 -0.68 -5.76
C VAL A 133 2.28 -0.45 -7.23
N GLY A 134 1.37 -0.87 -8.11
CA GLY A 134 1.47 -0.63 -9.53
C GLY A 134 1.11 0.81 -9.87
N THR A 135 1.85 1.39 -10.83
CA THR A 135 1.40 2.60 -11.50
C THR A 135 0.15 2.32 -12.34
N SER A 136 -0.45 3.37 -12.88
CA SER A 136 -1.54 3.25 -13.84
C SER A 136 -1.04 2.83 -15.22
N ILE A 137 -1.89 2.13 -15.97
CA ILE A 137 -1.65 1.84 -17.39
C ILE A 137 -1.55 3.16 -18.19
N SER A 138 -2.47 4.10 -17.97
CA SER A 138 -2.53 5.36 -18.73
C SER A 138 -2.93 6.60 -17.92
N SER A 139 -3.65 6.47 -16.80
CA SER A 139 -4.11 7.60 -15.99
C SER A 139 -2.96 8.44 -15.44
N SER A 140 -3.11 9.76 -15.37
CA SER A 140 -2.10 10.64 -14.78
C SER A 140 -1.90 10.37 -13.28
N GLY A 141 -0.65 10.40 -12.84
CA GLY A 141 -0.25 10.28 -11.44
C GLY A 141 -0.34 11.61 -10.67
N PRO A 142 -0.23 11.56 -9.33
CA PRO A 142 -0.17 12.75 -8.50
C PRO A 142 1.15 13.54 -8.73
N PRO A 143 1.20 14.84 -8.37
CA PRO A 143 2.41 15.64 -8.49
C PRO A 143 3.58 15.04 -7.70
N TYR A 144 4.65 14.62 -8.40
CA TYR A 144 5.77 13.89 -7.81
C TYR A 144 6.41 14.64 -6.62
N ASP A 145 6.77 15.91 -6.81
CA ASP A 145 7.46 16.71 -5.79
C ASP A 145 6.60 16.91 -4.54
N SER A 146 5.28 17.03 -4.69
CA SER A 146 4.35 17.18 -3.57
C SER A 146 4.32 15.93 -2.69
N LEU A 147 4.32 14.74 -3.29
CA LEU A 147 4.31 13.48 -2.56
C LEU A 147 5.69 13.19 -1.97
N MET A 148 6.75 13.40 -2.73
CA MET A 148 8.14 13.21 -2.30
C MET A 148 8.49 14.04 -1.05
N ALA A 149 7.93 15.24 -0.91
CA ALA A 149 8.14 16.08 0.26
C ALA A 149 7.70 15.43 1.59
N ASN A 150 6.83 14.41 1.55
CA ASN A 150 6.35 13.70 2.75
C ASN A 150 7.16 12.43 3.05
N MET A 151 8.03 11.96 2.15
CA MET A 151 8.77 10.70 2.32
C MET A 151 9.68 10.67 3.56
N PRO A 152 10.33 11.76 4.01
CA PRO A 152 11.09 11.76 5.26
C PRO A 152 10.28 11.35 6.49
N ASN A 153 8.97 11.61 6.49
CA ASN A 153 8.05 11.25 7.58
C ASN A 153 7.49 9.83 7.44
N ASN A 154 7.84 9.12 6.36
CA ASN A 154 7.32 7.82 5.97
C ASN A 154 8.44 6.84 5.59
N PRO A 155 9.36 6.50 6.51
CA PRO A 155 10.55 5.66 6.21
C PRO A 155 10.21 4.19 5.86
N GLN A 156 8.94 3.78 6.02
CA GLN A 156 8.43 2.51 5.53
C GLN A 156 8.31 2.46 4.00
N ILE A 157 8.17 3.62 3.34
CA ILE A 157 8.12 3.73 1.88
C ILE A 157 9.56 3.71 1.36
N LYS A 158 9.93 2.62 0.68
CA LYS A 158 11.30 2.42 0.14
C LYS A 158 11.47 3.06 -1.23
N PHE A 159 10.38 3.20 -1.97
CA PHE A 159 10.39 3.77 -3.30
C PHE A 159 9.05 4.37 -3.66
N PHE A 160 9.09 5.46 -4.42
CA PHE A 160 7.93 6.12 -5.02
C PHE A 160 8.31 6.73 -6.36
N ASP A 161 7.51 6.52 -7.40
CA ASP A 161 7.60 7.29 -8.64
C ASP A 161 6.23 7.46 -9.32
N SER A 162 5.76 8.71 -9.39
CA SER A 162 4.53 9.10 -10.08
C SER A 162 4.75 9.78 -11.42
N ARG A 163 5.96 9.75 -11.98
CA ARG A 163 6.27 10.37 -13.27
C ARG A 163 6.02 9.44 -14.45
N VAL A 164 6.10 8.13 -14.23
CA VAL A 164 6.01 7.11 -15.30
C VAL A 164 4.84 6.16 -15.17
N ARG A 165 4.36 5.68 -16.32
CA ARG A 165 3.23 4.74 -16.48
C ARG A 165 3.74 3.37 -16.90
N GLY A 166 2.91 2.34 -16.79
CA GLY A 166 3.31 0.97 -17.11
C GLY A 166 2.70 -0.06 -16.16
N TYR A 167 3.47 -1.09 -15.81
CA TYR A 167 2.96 -2.23 -15.03
C TYR A 167 4.07 -2.90 -14.20
N MET A 168 3.68 -3.82 -13.31
CA MET A 168 4.61 -4.67 -12.57
C MET A 168 4.72 -6.05 -13.24
N SER A 169 5.94 -6.57 -13.36
CA SER A 169 6.20 -7.95 -13.78
C SER A 169 6.87 -8.69 -12.63
N MET A 170 6.38 -9.89 -12.30
CA MET A 170 6.84 -10.65 -11.13
C MET A 170 7.23 -12.07 -11.53
N ASP A 171 8.46 -12.47 -11.20
CA ASP A 171 8.92 -13.86 -11.26
C ASP A 171 8.93 -14.42 -9.85
N ILE A 172 8.13 -15.46 -9.59
CA ILE A 172 7.96 -16.03 -8.25
C ILE A 172 8.45 -17.48 -8.25
N THR A 173 9.44 -17.75 -7.42
CA THR A 173 10.00 -19.08 -7.17
C THR A 173 9.82 -19.44 -5.68
N PRO A 174 10.05 -20.69 -5.26
CA PRO A 174 9.99 -21.04 -3.85
C PRO A 174 10.95 -20.26 -2.93
N ARG A 175 12.02 -19.65 -3.46
CA ARG A 175 13.05 -18.94 -2.67
C ARG A 175 13.01 -17.42 -2.79
N LEU A 176 12.46 -16.91 -3.89
CA LEU A 176 12.58 -15.51 -4.26
C LEU A 176 11.36 -15.07 -5.07
N MET A 177 10.86 -13.88 -4.75
CA MET A 177 9.98 -13.09 -5.62
C MET A 177 10.78 -11.92 -6.16
N THR A 178 10.92 -11.85 -7.48
CA THR A 178 11.55 -10.72 -8.18
C THR A 178 10.49 -9.88 -8.86
N THR A 179 10.35 -8.62 -8.43
CA THR A 179 9.37 -7.67 -8.95
C THR A 179 10.07 -6.59 -9.76
N ARG A 180 9.67 -6.39 -11.01
CA ARG A 180 10.19 -5.35 -11.92
C ARG A 180 9.12 -4.31 -12.20
N TYR A 181 9.47 -3.04 -12.08
CA TYR A 181 8.62 -1.93 -12.52
C TYR A 181 8.94 -1.63 -13.97
N GLN A 182 8.02 -2.00 -14.85
CA GLN A 182 8.13 -1.79 -16.28
C GLN A 182 7.48 -0.46 -16.63
N ALA A 183 8.28 0.50 -17.08
CA ALA A 183 7.87 1.84 -17.45
C ALA A 183 7.80 1.99 -18.98
N ILE A 184 6.75 2.66 -19.46
CA ILE A 184 6.63 3.04 -20.87
C ILE A 184 7.04 4.51 -21.08
N SER A 185 7.56 4.82 -22.27
CA SER A 185 8.06 6.16 -22.59
C SER A 185 6.99 7.23 -22.77
N ASP A 186 5.85 6.92 -23.41
CA ASP A 186 4.71 7.83 -23.59
C ASP A 186 3.41 7.00 -23.71
N VAL A 187 2.38 7.32 -22.91
CA VAL A 187 1.06 6.65 -22.96
C VAL A 187 0.29 6.88 -24.26
N ARG A 188 0.67 7.89 -25.04
CA ARG A 188 -0.01 8.29 -26.28
C ARG A 188 0.63 7.69 -27.52
N ASP A 189 1.84 7.13 -27.40
CA ASP A 189 2.55 6.51 -28.52
C ASP A 189 2.29 4.99 -28.55
N PRO A 190 1.61 4.45 -29.58
CA PRO A 190 1.41 3.01 -29.70
C PRO A 190 2.72 2.23 -29.93
N ARG A 191 3.84 2.91 -30.20
CA ARG A 191 5.19 2.33 -30.31
C ARG A 191 6.10 2.71 -29.14
N ALA A 192 5.51 3.15 -28.02
CA ALA A 192 6.27 3.49 -26.82
C ALA A 192 7.26 2.38 -26.44
N SER A 193 8.47 2.79 -26.06
CA SER A 193 9.47 1.84 -25.59
C SER A 193 9.15 1.39 -24.17
N LEU A 194 9.63 0.20 -23.82
CA LEU A 194 9.53 -0.38 -22.49
C LEU A 194 10.92 -0.40 -21.83
N SER A 195 11.02 0.02 -20.59
CA SER A 195 12.23 -0.10 -19.79
C SER A 195 11.92 -0.60 -18.37
N THR A 196 12.85 -1.32 -17.75
CA THR A 196 12.75 -1.65 -16.34
C THR A 196 13.29 -0.48 -15.52
N LEU A 197 12.41 0.19 -14.78
CA LEU A 197 12.76 1.31 -13.90
C LEU A 197 13.52 0.86 -12.67
N ASN A 198 13.03 -0.20 -12.00
CA ASN A 198 13.62 -0.77 -10.80
C ASN A 198 13.30 -2.27 -10.73
N THR A 199 14.18 -3.01 -10.03
CA THR A 199 13.96 -4.42 -9.69
C THR A 199 14.08 -4.59 -8.18
N TRP A 200 13.09 -5.23 -7.58
CA TRP A 200 12.99 -5.52 -6.16
C TRP A 200 12.97 -7.02 -5.95
N VAL A 201 13.55 -7.47 -4.84
CA VAL A 201 13.52 -8.88 -4.42
C VAL A 201 12.93 -9.01 -3.03
N VAL A 202 12.08 -10.01 -2.84
CA VAL A 202 11.67 -10.52 -1.53
C VAL A 202 12.21 -11.92 -1.40
N GLU A 203 13.02 -12.15 -0.37
CA GLU A 203 13.58 -13.46 -0.06
C GLU A 203 12.58 -14.25 0.78
N ASP A 204 12.59 -15.57 0.58
CA ASP A 204 11.79 -16.47 1.36
C ASP A 204 12.08 -16.36 2.87
N GLY A 205 11.03 -16.15 3.67
CA GLY A 205 11.10 -16.00 5.12
C GLY A 205 11.48 -14.60 5.59
N ARG A 206 11.68 -13.63 4.69
CA ARG A 206 12.13 -12.27 5.03
C ARG A 206 11.18 -11.21 4.45
N PRO A 207 10.20 -10.73 5.24
CA PRO A 207 9.36 -9.60 4.86
C PRO A 207 10.20 -8.33 4.63
N GLY A 208 9.78 -7.50 3.67
CA GLY A 208 10.50 -6.31 3.23
C GLY A 208 11.29 -6.55 1.94
N ALA A 209 11.05 -5.70 0.94
CA ALA A 209 11.76 -5.79 -0.33
C ALA A 209 13.16 -5.16 -0.25
N GLN A 210 14.12 -5.76 -0.97
CA GLN A 210 15.45 -5.22 -1.18
C GLN A 210 15.62 -4.84 -2.64
N LEU A 211 16.35 -3.76 -2.92
CA LEU A 211 16.72 -3.39 -4.28
C LEU A 211 17.70 -4.44 -4.82
N ALA A 212 17.45 -4.94 -6.04
CA ALA A 212 18.29 -5.94 -6.70
C ALA A 212 19.52 -5.33 -7.36
#